data_AF-A0A930VI66-F1
#
_entry.id   AF-A0A930VI66-F1
#
_cell.length_a   1.000
_cell.length_b   1.000
_cell.length_c   1.000
_cell.angle_alpha   90.00
_cell.angle_beta   90.00
_cell.angle_gamma   90.00
#
_symmetry.space_group_name_H-M   'P 1'
#
loop_
_entity.id
_entity.type
_entity.pdbx_description
1 polymer ?
#
loop_
_entity_poly.entity_id
_entity_poly.type
_entity_poly.pdbx_seq_one_letter_code
_entity_poly.pdbx_strand_id
1 'polypeptide(L)'
;MRPTPVALGLVRLSTRLLPAGELRQRYRWELYGDLSALDRTHQLTYASGVLSTAWQLRRELTQEIDPMNDTTTVRTPLLCRLNLRHHWHYVTNPEDGHRSRVCSRCGKDDPRLGNAGNPAAMGGW
;
A
#
# COMPACT_ATOMS: atom_id res chain seq x y z
N MET A 1 -27.00 -9.91 24.17
CA MET A 1 -27.81 -8.82 23.58
C MET A 1 -27.41 -8.61 22.11
N ARG A 2 -28.29 -8.05 21.25
CA ARG A 2 -27.91 -7.79 19.86
C ARG A 2 -26.93 -6.61 19.77
N PRO A 3 -25.74 -6.79 19.16
CA PRO A 3 -24.78 -5.70 18.99
C PRO A 3 -25.30 -4.65 18.02
N THR A 4 -25.03 -3.38 18.31
CA THR A 4 -25.42 -2.26 17.44
C THR A 4 -24.60 -2.28 16.14
N PRO A 5 -25.18 -1.82 15.00
CA PRO A 5 -24.48 -1.81 13.72
C PRO A 5 -23.22 -0.93 13.75
N VAL A 6 -23.23 0.13 14.55
CA VAL A 6 -22.08 1.03 14.74
C VAL A 6 -20.94 0.31 15.46
N ALA A 7 -21.21 -0.38 16.58
CA ALA A 7 -20.21 -1.13 17.31
C ALA A 7 -19.59 -2.25 16.45
N LEU A 8 -20.41 -2.94 15.66
CA LEU A 8 -19.93 -3.91 14.67
C LEU A 8 -19.04 -3.25 13.62
N GLY A 9 -19.42 -2.07 13.11
CA GLY A 9 -18.63 -1.31 12.15
C GLY A 9 -17.25 -0.92 12.69
N LEU A 10 -17.17 -0.47 13.94
CA LEU A 10 -15.91 -0.13 14.60
C LEU A 10 -14.99 -1.35 14.76
N VAL A 11 -15.53 -2.50 15.19
CA VAL A 11 -14.76 -3.77 15.26
C VAL A 11 -14.29 -4.23 13.87
N ARG A 12 -15.09 -4.02 12.82
CA ARG A 12 -14.64 -4.30 11.44
C ARG A 12 -13.48 -3.43 11.03
N LEU A 13 -13.48 -2.17 11.47
CA LEU A 13 -12.47 -1.20 11.11
C LEU A 13 -11.16 -1.45 11.87
N SER A 14 -11.25 -1.78 13.16
CA SER A 14 -10.09 -2.16 13.97
C SER A 14 -9.41 -3.43 13.41
N THR A 15 -10.20 -4.45 13.06
CA THR A 15 -9.64 -5.71 12.52
C THR A 15 -9.00 -5.57 11.13
N ARG A 16 -9.31 -4.52 10.36
CA ARG A 16 -8.64 -4.24 9.08
C ARG A 16 -7.19 -3.81 9.25
N LEU A 17 -6.79 -3.37 10.44
CA LEU A 17 -5.42 -2.95 10.74
C LEU A 17 -4.47 -4.14 10.95
N LEU A 18 -5.01 -5.32 11.28
CA LEU A 18 -4.27 -6.59 11.33
C LEU A 18 -3.96 -7.10 9.91
N PRO A 19 -2.88 -7.88 9.69
CA PRO A 19 -2.61 -8.53 8.39
C PRO A 19 -3.78 -9.40 7.89
N ALA A 20 -3.89 -9.59 6.58
CA ALA A 20 -4.91 -10.46 6.02
C ALA A 20 -4.58 -11.93 6.32
N GLY A 21 -5.59 -12.71 6.73
CA GLY A 21 -5.44 -14.14 7.03
C GLY A 21 -6.49 -14.66 7.99
N GLU A 22 -6.37 -15.94 8.38
CA GLU A 22 -7.27 -16.60 9.34
C GLU A 22 -7.24 -15.94 10.72
N LEU A 23 -6.07 -15.43 11.12
CA LEU A 23 -5.86 -14.74 12.39
C LEU A 23 -6.79 -13.53 12.53
N ARG A 24 -6.94 -12.73 11.47
CA ARG A 24 -7.87 -11.58 11.43
C ARG A 24 -9.33 -12.03 11.63
N GLN A 25 -9.72 -13.16 11.04
CA GLN A 25 -11.08 -13.67 11.19
C GLN A 25 -11.34 -14.17 12.60
N ARG A 26 -10.38 -14.89 13.20
CA ARG A 26 -10.47 -15.36 14.59
C ARG A 26 -10.67 -14.21 15.56
N TYR A 27 -9.82 -13.17 15.51
CA TYR A 27 -9.97 -11.98 16.36
C TYR A 27 -11.29 -11.26 16.13
N ARG A 28 -11.79 -11.23 14.89
CA ARG A 28 -13.07 -10.61 14.59
C ARG A 28 -14.24 -11.36 15.21
N TRP A 29 -14.19 -12.69 15.22
CA TRP A 29 -15.21 -13.50 15.90
C TRP A 29 -15.18 -13.33 17.41
N GLU A 30 -13.99 -13.26 18.00
CA GLU A 30 -13.81 -13.02 19.44
C GLU A 30 -14.40 -11.66 19.85
N LEU A 31 -14.04 -10.58 19.13
CA LEU A 31 -14.58 -9.24 19.39
C LEU A 31 -16.11 -9.16 19.17
N TYR A 32 -16.67 -9.97 18.27
CA TYR A 32 -18.13 -10.07 18.11
C TYR A 32 -18.79 -10.83 19.27
N GLY A 33 -18.13 -11.86 19.79
CA GLY A 33 -18.54 -12.55 21.01
C GLY A 33 -18.62 -11.57 22.19
N ASP A 34 -17.54 -10.82 22.43
CA ASP A 34 -17.46 -9.83 23.50
C ASP A 34 -18.54 -8.75 23.39
N LEU A 35 -18.76 -8.21 22.18
CA LEU A 35 -19.82 -7.22 21.94
C LEU A 35 -21.22 -7.75 22.26
N SER A 36 -21.46 -9.04 22.03
CA SER A 36 -22.76 -9.65 22.29
C SER A 36 -23.06 -9.83 23.78
N ALA A 37 -22.02 -9.88 24.61
CA ALA A 37 -22.10 -9.97 26.07
C ALA A 37 -22.32 -8.60 26.74
N LEU A 38 -22.07 -7.49 26.04
CA LEU A 38 -22.15 -6.13 26.58
C LEU A 38 -23.50 -5.44 26.32
N ASP A 39 -23.89 -4.56 27.25
CA ASP A 39 -25.00 -3.62 27.08
C ASP A 39 -24.70 -2.55 26.02
N ARG A 40 -25.74 -1.95 25.44
CA ARG A 40 -25.62 -1.01 24.30
C ARG A 40 -24.71 0.19 24.56
N THR A 41 -24.73 0.76 25.76
CA THR A 41 -23.87 1.88 26.16
C THR A 41 -22.41 1.45 26.23
N HIS A 42 -22.15 0.27 26.80
CA HIS A 42 -20.82 -0.31 26.93
C HIS A 42 -20.25 -0.80 25.60
N GLN A 43 -21.09 -1.23 24.65
CA GLN A 43 -20.66 -1.68 23.32
C GLN A 43 -19.91 -0.59 22.55
N LEU A 44 -20.38 0.66 22.60
CA LEU A 44 -19.74 1.76 21.88
C LEU A 44 -18.40 2.12 22.51
N THR A 45 -18.36 2.28 23.83
CA THR A 45 -17.13 2.55 24.58
C THR A 45 -16.09 1.46 24.33
N TYR A 46 -16.48 0.19 24.47
CA TYR A 46 -15.63 -0.96 24.16
C TYR A 46 -15.11 -0.91 22.72
N ALA A 47 -15.99 -0.79 21.73
CA ALA A 47 -15.60 -0.80 20.33
C ALA A 47 -14.70 0.39 19.93
N SER A 48 -14.93 1.56 20.52
CA SER A 48 -14.05 2.72 20.35
C SER A 48 -12.68 2.50 20.99
N GLY A 49 -12.62 1.87 22.17
CA GLY A 49 -11.36 1.51 22.83
C GLY A 49 -10.54 0.55 21.99
N VAL A 50 -11.17 -0.51 21.48
CA VAL A 50 -10.54 -1.48 20.58
C VAL A 50 -10.04 -0.83 19.28
N LEU A 51 -10.77 0.14 18.73
CA LEU A 51 -10.32 0.86 17.55
C LEU A 51 -9.09 1.73 17.85
N SER A 52 -9.13 2.47 18.96
CA SER A 52 -8.03 3.35 19.38
C SER A 52 -6.74 2.57 19.64
N THR A 53 -6.81 1.43 20.33
CA THR A 53 -5.66 0.57 20.60
C THR A 53 -5.10 -0.04 19.32
N ALA A 54 -5.97 -0.55 18.43
CA ALA A 54 -5.53 -1.07 17.14
C ALA A 54 -4.86 0.00 16.26
N TRP A 55 -5.35 1.25 16.32
CA TRP A 55 -4.76 2.37 15.58
C TRP A 55 -3.39 2.78 16.16
N GLN A 56 -3.25 2.83 17.48
CA GLN A 56 -1.98 3.09 18.13
C GLN A 56 -0.93 2.02 17.76
N LEU A 57 -1.30 0.74 17.86
CA LEU A 57 -0.43 -0.37 17.47
C LEU A 57 0.01 -0.25 16.00
N ARG A 58 -0.92 0.10 15.10
CA ARG A 58 -0.59 0.29 13.68
C ARG A 58 0.40 1.43 13.49
N ARG A 59 0.26 2.52 14.23
CA ARG A 59 1.16 3.67 14.17
C ARG A 59 2.55 3.29 14.65
N GLU A 60 2.67 2.61 15.78
CA GLU A 60 3.94 2.12 16.35
C GLU A 60 4.64 1.17 15.38
N LEU A 61 3.92 0.15 14.86
CA LEU A 61 4.47 -0.76 13.85
C LEU A 61 4.90 -0.04 12.57
N THR A 62 4.20 1.01 12.15
CA THR A 62 4.58 1.78 10.96
C THR A 62 5.81 2.66 11.23
N GLN A 63 6.04 3.08 12.47
CA GLN A 63 7.22 3.85 12.86
C GLN A 63 8.47 2.97 13.05
N GLU A 64 8.32 1.77 13.59
CA GLU A 64 9.44 0.82 13.78
C GLU A 64 9.98 0.24 12.47
N ILE A 65 9.12 0.13 11.44
CA ILE A 65 9.52 -0.35 10.11
C ILE A 65 10.49 0.63 9.38
N ASP A 66 10.77 1.83 9.93
CA ASP A 66 11.52 2.88 9.20
C ASP A 66 12.67 3.55 10.00
N PRO A 67 13.77 2.82 10.25
CA PRO A 67 15.07 3.46 9.97
C PRO A 67 16.15 2.59 9.32
N MET A 68 15.90 1.29 9.04
CA MET A 68 16.98 0.41 8.54
C MET A 68 16.57 -0.68 7.55
N ASN A 69 15.39 -0.54 6.92
CA ASN A 69 14.98 -1.37 5.78
C ASN A 69 14.74 -0.49 4.54
N ASP A 70 15.80 0.21 4.15
CA ASP A 70 15.97 0.69 2.79
C ASP A 70 16.29 -0.51 1.89
N THR A 71 15.23 -1.22 1.50
CA THR A 71 15.22 -1.90 0.21
C THR A 71 14.02 -1.35 -0.56
N THR A 72 14.13 -0.07 -0.91
CA THR A 72 13.65 0.46 -2.19
C THR A 72 12.21 0.12 -2.56
N THR A 73 11.26 0.14 -1.62
CA THR A 73 9.85 0.32 -1.99
C THR A 73 9.59 1.82 -2.14
N VAL A 74 10.22 2.42 -3.15
CA VAL A 74 9.85 3.76 -3.63
C VAL A 74 8.34 3.69 -3.85
N ARG A 75 7.57 4.41 -3.03
CA ARG A 75 6.11 4.43 -3.14
C ARG A 75 5.78 4.99 -4.52
N THR A 76 5.55 4.10 -5.47
CA THR A 76 5.26 4.46 -6.84
C THR A 76 4.03 5.36 -6.85
N PRO A 77 4.11 6.57 -7.43
CA PRO A 77 2.98 7.49 -7.42
C PRO A 77 1.76 6.83 -8.06
N LEU A 78 0.58 7.06 -7.49
CA LEU A 78 -0.66 6.45 -7.98
C LEU A 78 -0.88 6.71 -9.48
N LEU A 79 -0.52 7.90 -9.97
CA LEU A 79 -0.60 8.24 -11.40
C LEU A 79 0.31 7.38 -12.28
N CYS A 80 1.47 6.98 -11.78
CA CYS A 80 2.38 6.07 -12.46
C CYS A 80 1.84 4.63 -12.39
N ARG A 81 1.29 4.22 -11.24
CA ARG A 81 0.68 2.89 -11.05
C ARG A 81 -0.53 2.67 -11.96
N LEU A 82 -1.35 3.69 -12.14
CA LEU A 82 -2.52 3.68 -13.03
C LEU A 82 -2.16 3.97 -14.50
N ASN A 83 -0.87 4.15 -14.81
CA ASN A 83 -0.37 4.51 -16.15
C ASN A 83 -1.01 5.78 -16.75
N LEU A 84 -1.54 6.69 -15.92
CA LEU A 84 -2.20 7.92 -16.36
C LEU A 84 -1.20 9.03 -16.70
N ARG A 85 -0.12 9.14 -15.90
CA ARG A 85 0.91 10.17 -16.12
C ARG A 85 2.27 9.68 -15.63
N HIS A 86 3.24 9.71 -16.53
CA HIS A 86 4.64 9.40 -16.26
C HIS A 86 5.50 10.64 -16.50
N HIS A 87 6.58 10.77 -15.71
CA HIS A 87 7.58 11.82 -15.91
C HIS A 87 8.82 11.18 -16.53
N TRP A 88 8.91 11.27 -17.84
CA TRP A 88 9.93 10.59 -18.62
C TRP A 88 11.24 11.37 -18.67
N HIS A 89 12.36 10.66 -18.54
CA HIS A 89 13.70 11.18 -18.80
C HIS A 89 14.50 10.16 -19.59
N TYR A 90 15.48 10.64 -20.36
CA TYR A 90 16.35 9.76 -21.15
C TYR A 90 17.55 9.33 -20.33
N VAL A 91 17.90 8.06 -20.45
CA VAL A 91 19.11 7.47 -19.88
C VAL A 91 19.88 6.85 -21.04
N THR A 92 21.17 7.15 -21.12
CA THR A 92 22.06 6.53 -22.12
C THR A 92 22.80 5.40 -21.41
N ASN A 93 22.68 4.17 -21.92
CA ASN A 93 23.47 3.05 -21.40
C ASN A 93 24.96 3.31 -21.73
N PRO A 94 25.87 3.37 -20.75
CA PRO A 94 27.30 3.57 -21.00
C PRO A 94 27.93 2.45 -21.84
N GLU A 95 27.39 1.22 -21.83
CA GLU A 95 27.99 0.09 -22.54
C GLU A 95 27.59 0.02 -24.02
N ASP A 96 26.32 0.24 -24.34
CA ASP A 96 25.82 0.10 -25.72
C ASP A 96 25.55 1.44 -26.43
N GLY A 97 25.63 2.56 -25.71
CA GLY A 97 25.25 3.88 -26.23
C GLY A 97 23.75 4.05 -26.53
N HIS A 98 22.93 3.03 -26.29
CA HIS A 98 21.49 3.07 -26.50
C HIS A 98 20.81 4.03 -25.53
N ARG A 99 19.90 4.86 -26.08
CA ARG A 99 19.08 5.79 -25.30
C ARG A 99 17.75 5.11 -24.94
N SER A 100 17.59 4.76 -23.68
CA SER A 100 16.31 4.36 -23.12
C SER A 100 15.59 5.56 -22.51
N ARG A 101 14.28 5.47 -22.37
CA ARG A 101 13.48 6.48 -21.68
C ARG A 101 12.81 5.81 -20.48
N VAL A 102 13.14 6.30 -19.30
CA VAL A 102 12.71 5.74 -18.02
C VAL A 102 11.88 6.79 -17.27
N CYS A 103 10.87 6.37 -16.53
CA CYS A 103 10.10 7.28 -15.68
C CYS A 103 10.88 7.59 -14.40
N SER A 104 11.23 8.86 -14.15
CA SER A 104 12.03 9.26 -12.98
C SER A 104 11.33 9.03 -11.63
N ARG A 105 10.02 8.73 -11.66
CA ARG A 105 9.19 8.54 -10.46
C ARG A 105 8.90 7.09 -10.13
N CYS A 106 8.88 6.20 -11.14
CA CYS A 106 8.51 4.80 -10.94
C CYS A 106 9.49 3.79 -11.55
N GLY A 107 10.51 4.27 -12.26
CA GLY A 107 11.54 3.42 -12.88
C GLY A 107 11.06 2.60 -14.07
N LYS A 108 9.79 2.73 -14.50
CA LYS A 108 9.27 1.99 -15.66
C LYS A 108 9.89 2.53 -16.96
N ASP A 109 10.25 1.63 -17.87
CA ASP A 109 10.67 1.96 -19.24
C ASP A 109 9.48 2.32 -20.14
N ASP A 110 9.68 3.24 -21.09
CA ASP A 110 8.67 3.58 -22.10
C ASP A 110 8.64 2.51 -23.21
N PRO A 111 7.59 1.67 -23.30
CA PRO A 111 7.54 0.61 -24.30
C PRO A 111 7.40 1.15 -25.74
N ARG A 112 7.04 2.44 -25.92
CA ARG A 112 6.91 3.05 -27.25
C ARG A 112 8.26 3.34 -27.92
N LEU A 113 9.35 3.31 -27.15
CA LEU A 113 10.71 3.43 -27.66
C LEU A 113 11.40 2.08 -27.81
N GLY A 114 10.70 0.97 -27.52
CA GLY A 114 11.19 -0.38 -27.75
C GLY A 114 11.66 -0.53 -29.21
N ASN A 115 12.97 -0.72 -29.39
CA ASN A 115 13.66 -0.92 -30.66
C ASN A 115 13.65 0.23 -31.68
N ALA A 116 13.48 1.49 -31.26
CA ALA A 116 13.64 2.63 -32.16
C ALA A 116 14.93 3.41 -31.88
N GLY A 117 16.03 3.01 -32.51
CA GLY A 117 17.14 3.92 -32.82
C GLY A 117 18.52 3.48 -32.35
N ASN A 118 19.14 2.58 -33.12
CA ASN A 118 20.57 2.65 -33.36
C ASN A 118 20.82 3.81 -34.37
N PRO A 119 21.42 4.95 -34.00
CA PRO A 119 21.79 5.97 -34.96
C PRO A 119 22.94 5.52 -35.89
N ALA A 120 23.66 4.44 -35.58
CA ALA A 120 24.67 3.85 -36.47
C ALA A 120 24.07 3.01 -37.61
N ALA A 121 22.75 2.82 -37.66
CA ALA A 121 22.06 2.20 -38.80
C ALA A 121 21.64 3.22 -39.88
N MET A 122 21.91 4.52 -39.71
CA MET A 122 21.72 5.56 -40.72
C MET A 122 23.06 6.18 -41.12
N GLY A 123 23.93 5.36 -41.70
CA GLY A 123 25.06 5.81 -42.51
C GLY A 123 24.95 5.17 -43.89
N GLY A 124 24.56 5.96 -44.91
CA GLY A 124 24.51 5.49 -46.29
C GLY A 124 23.92 6.52 -47.25
N TRP A 125 24.84 7.29 -47.85
CA TRP A 125 24.71 8.23 -48.99
C TRP A 125 24.22 9.65 -48.68
#